data_AF-W1XWV5-F1
#
_entry.id   AF-W1XWV5-F1
#
_cell.length_a   1.000
_cell.length_b   1.000
_cell.length_c   1.000
_cell.angle_alpha   90.00
_cell.angle_beta   90.00
_cell.angle_gamma   90.00
#
_symmetry.space_group_name_H-M   'P 1'
#
loop_
_entity.id
_entity.type
_entity.pdbx_description
1 polymer ?
#
loop_
_entity_poly.entity_id
_entity_poly.type
_entity_poly.pdbx_seq_one_letter_code
_entity_poly.pdbx_strand_id
1 'polypeptide(L)' 'KVTDVEGKHAKQSGGRGQYGHVVIDMYPLEPGSNPKGYEFINDIKGGVIPGEYIPAVDKGIQEQLKAGPLA' A
#
# COMPACT_ATOMS: atom_id res chain seq x y z
N LYS A 1 3.71 -5.41 -14.92
CA LYS A 1 4.09 -5.83 -13.55
C LYS A 1 5.17 -4.88 -13.07
N VAL A 2 4.98 -4.26 -11.91
CA VAL A 2 5.97 -3.42 -11.23
C VAL A 2 6.25 -4.09 -9.89
N THR A 3 7.51 -4.31 -9.52
CA THR A 3 7.87 -4.98 -8.27
C THR A 3 8.77 -4.11 -7.42
N ASP A 4 8.89 -4.47 -6.14
CA ASP A 4 9.88 -3.93 -5.21
C ASP A 4 9.77 -2.40 -5.04
N VAL A 5 8.54 -1.87 -5.13
CA VAL A 5 8.31 -0.43 -4.94
C VAL A 5 8.34 -0.12 -3.45
N GLU A 6 9.36 0.61 -3.01
CA GLU A 6 9.56 1.01 -1.62
C GLU A 6 8.81 2.30 -1.29
N GLY A 7 7.98 2.25 -0.23
CA GLY A 7 7.35 3.40 0.40
C GLY A 7 7.82 3.54 1.84
N LYS A 8 8.67 4.54 2.11
CA LYS A 8 9.20 4.81 3.45
C LYS A 8 8.78 6.19 3.93
N HIS A 9 8.11 6.23 5.08
CA HIS A 9 7.77 7.44 5.81
C HIS A 9 8.55 7.44 7.13
N ALA A 10 9.44 8.40 7.30
CA ALA A 10 10.17 8.60 8.56
C ALA A 10 10.14 10.09 8.89
N LYS A 11 9.24 10.49 9.78
CA LYS A 11 9.05 11.89 10.15
C LYS A 11 9.03 12.04 11.66
N GLN A 12 9.78 13.01 12.15
CA GLN A 12 9.75 13.41 13.55
C GLN A 12 9.61 14.93 13.59
N SER A 13 8.46 15.43 14.02
CA SER A 13 8.18 16.87 14.16
C SER A 13 7.72 17.18 15.58
N GLY A 14 8.66 17.17 16.53
CA GLY A 14 8.39 17.31 17.97
C GLY A 14 7.58 16.16 18.57
N GLY A 15 7.94 15.67 19.75
CA GLY A 15 7.24 14.54 20.40
C GLY A 15 7.53 13.17 19.74
N ARG A 16 6.56 12.25 19.78
CA ARG A 16 6.70 10.88 19.22
C ARG A 16 6.80 10.92 17.68
N GLY A 17 7.85 10.28 17.15
CA GLY A 17 8.06 10.14 15.71
C GLY A 17 7.02 9.22 15.04
N GLN A 18 6.87 9.40 13.73
CA GLN A 18 6.08 8.56 12.85
C GLN A 18 7.04 7.77 11.95
N TYR A 19 6.85 6.46 11.88
CA TYR A 19 7.61 5.57 11.03
C TYR A 19 6.68 4.58 10.34
N GLY A 20 6.84 4.42 9.03
CA GLY A 20 6.16 3.43 8.23
C GLY A 20 7.06 3.02 7.07
N HIS A 21 7.13 1.74 6.79
CA HIS A 21 7.90 1.23 5.68
C HIS A 21 7.16 0.05 5.06
N VAL A 22 6.86 0.14 3.77
CA VAL A 22 6.16 -0.88 2.98
C VAL A 22 6.89 -1.10 1.67
N VAL A 23 6.85 -2.34 1.18
CA VAL A 23 7.28 -2.70 -0.16
C VAL A 23 6.09 -3.37 -0.83
N ILE A 24 5.76 -2.93 -2.04
CA ILE A 24 4.60 -3.44 -2.77
C ILE A 24 4.98 -3.88 -4.18
N ASP A 25 4.24 -4.86 -4.66
CA ASP A 25 4.21 -5.27 -6.06
C ASP A 25 2.86 -4.91 -6.67
N MET A 26 2.87 -4.36 -7.87
CA MET A 26 1.68 -4.01 -8.64
C MET A 26 1.55 -4.86 -9.89
N TYR A 27 0.38 -5.49 -10.03
CA TYR A 27 0.03 -6.35 -11.14
C TYR A 27 -1.21 -5.80 -11.85
N PRO A 28 -1.23 -5.76 -13.19
CA PRO A 28 -2.47 -5.45 -13.90
C PRO A 28 -3.48 -6.56 -13.66
N LEU A 29 -4.72 -6.19 -13.36
CA LEU A 29 -5.84 -7.12 -13.32
C LEU A 29 -6.35 -7.33 -14.74
N GLU A 30 -6.84 -8.54 -15.02
CA GLU A 30 -7.53 -8.81 -16.28
C GLU A 30 -8.81 -7.96 -16.38
N PRO A 31 -9.06 -7.29 -17.51
CA PRO A 31 -10.25 -6.49 -17.71
C PRO A 31 -11.53 -7.31 -17.48
N GLY A 32 -12.40 -6.83 -16.60
CA GLY A 32 -13.67 -7.50 -16.29
C GLY A 32 -13.59 -8.65 -15.27
N SER A 33 -12.40 -9.06 -14.82
CA SER A 33 -12.24 -10.16 -13.85
C SER A 33 -12.65 -9.79 -12.43
N ASN A 34 -12.72 -8.50 -12.09
CA ASN A 34 -13.19 -8.03 -10.79
C ASN A 34 -14.09 -6.81 -10.96
N PRO A 35 -15.37 -6.85 -10.54
CA PRO A 35 -16.29 -5.71 -10.65
C PRO A 35 -15.84 -4.50 -9.82
N LYS A 36 -14.94 -4.68 -8.84
CA LYS A 36 -14.38 -3.60 -8.02
C LYS A 36 -13.17 -2.91 -8.65
N GLY A 37 -12.57 -3.49 -9.69
CA GLY A 37 -11.39 -2.94 -10.37
C GLY A 37 -10.11 -2.83 -9.53
N TYR A 38 -10.11 -3.40 -8.31
CA TYR A 38 -8.99 -3.35 -7.37
C TYR A 38 -8.96 -4.62 -6.52
N GLU A 39 -7.75 -5.13 -6.27
CA GLU A 39 -7.49 -6.28 -5.41
C GLU A 39 -6.23 -6.00 -4.57
N PHE A 40 -6.34 -6.24 -3.27
CA PHE A 40 -5.23 -6.12 -2.33
C PHE A 40 -4.89 -7.49 -1.76
N ILE A 41 -3.64 -7.92 -1.93
CA ILE A 41 -3.14 -9.20 -1.43
C ILE A 41 -2.08 -8.92 -0.36
N ASN A 42 -2.34 -9.41 0.85
CA ASN A 42 -1.36 -9.36 1.94
C ASN A 42 -0.45 -10.59 1.89
N ASP A 43 0.72 -10.48 1.25
CA ASP A 43 1.78 -11.52 1.23
C ASP A 43 2.87 -11.28 2.30
N ILE A 44 2.56 -10.52 3.36
CA ILE A 44 3.54 -10.19 4.41
C ILE A 44 3.85 -11.43 5.24
N LYS A 45 5.14 -11.76 5.34
CA LYS A 45 5.64 -12.91 6.09
C LYS A 45 6.24 -12.50 7.43
N GLY A 46 6.12 -13.36 8.43
CA GLY A 46 6.82 -13.23 9.72
C GLY A 46 6.40 -12.02 10.58
N GLY A 47 5.29 -11.35 10.25
CA GLY A 47 4.81 -10.20 11.02
C GLY A 47 5.73 -8.96 10.94
N VAL A 48 6.50 -8.82 9.87
CA VAL A 48 7.40 -7.65 9.67
C VAL A 48 6.65 -6.32 9.67
N ILE A 49 5.36 -6.34 9.35
CA ILE A 49 4.43 -5.25 9.61
C ILE A 49 3.35 -5.79 10.54
N PRO A 50 3.08 -5.14 11.69
CA PRO A 50 1.98 -5.51 12.57
C PRO A 50 0.64 -5.54 11.84
N GLY A 51 -0.14 -6.60 12.03
CA GLY A 51 -1.40 -6.84 11.33
C GLY A 51 -2.42 -5.69 11.45
N GLU A 52 -2.38 -4.95 12.56
CA GLU A 52 -3.22 -3.79 12.82
C GLU A 52 -2.97 -2.62 11.85
N TYR A 53 -1.79 -2.53 11.24
CA TYR A 53 -1.44 -1.47 10.29
C TYR A 53 -1.74 -1.82 8.84
N ILE A 54 -2.02 -3.09 8.52
CA ILE A 54 -2.33 -3.53 7.15
C ILE A 54 -3.55 -2.82 6.56
N PRO A 55 -4.67 -2.65 7.29
CA PRO A 55 -5.81 -1.89 6.78
C PRO A 55 -5.48 -0.42 6.47
N ALA A 56 -4.53 0.18 7.21
CA ALA A 56 -4.10 1.55 6.96
C ALA A 56 -3.28 1.67 5.66
N VAL A 57 -2.47 0.65 5.35
CA VAL A 57 -1.71 0.57 4.08
C VAL A 57 -2.67 0.43 2.89
N ASP A 58 -3.61 -0.52 2.95
CA ASP A 58 -4.62 -0.73 1.90
C ASP A 58 -5.44 0.55 1.66
N LYS A 59 -5.91 1.18 2.74
CA LYS A 59 -6.64 2.45 2.64
C LYS A 59 -5.82 3.53 1.93
N GLY A 60 -4.53 3.68 2.27
CA GLY A 60 -3.66 4.66 1.63
C GLY A 60 -3.52 4.43 0.12
N ILE A 61 -3.39 3.18 -0.31
CA ILE A 61 -3.33 2.81 -1.73
C ILE A 61 -4.65 3.15 -2.43
N GLN A 62 -5.78 2.76 -1.85
CA GLN A 62 -7.11 3.06 -2.41
C GLN A 62 -7.39 4.56 -2.53
N GLU A 63 -6.94 5.37 -1.57
CA GLU A 63 -7.08 6.83 -1.64
C GLU A 63 -6.25 7.42 -2.78
N GLN A 64 -5.03 6.93 -3.00
CA GLN A 64 -4.19 7.38 -4.12
C GLN A 64 -4.73 6.93 -5.48
N LEU A 65 -5.32 5.74 -5.57
CA LEU A 65 -5.95 5.26 -6.81
C LEU A 65 -7.12 6.13 -7.27
N LYS A 66 -7.85 6.77 -6.34
CA LYS A 66 -8.92 7.71 -6.67
C LYS A 66 -8.39 9.03 -7.22
N ALA A 67 -7.22 9.46 -6.76
CA ALA A 67 -6.64 10.73 -7.15
C ALA A 67 -5.87 10.63 -8.48
N GLY A 68 -5.22 9.50 -8.74
CA GLY A 68 -4.47 9.23 -9.96
C GLY A 68 -3.29 10.19 -10.18
N PRO A 69 -2.09 9.71 -10.56
CA PRO A 69 -1.04 10.62 -11.03
C PRO A 69 -1.32 11.16 -12.44
N LEU A 70 -2.24 10.51 -13.17
CA LEU A 70 -2.73 10.91 -14.48
C LEU A 70 -4.20 11.28 -14.30
N ALA A 71 -4.58 12.43 -14.87
CA ALA A 71 -5.83 13.17 -14.69
C ALA A 71 -7.11 12.33 -14.57
#